data_AF-A0A4R0JLP4-F1
#
_entry.id   AF-A0A4R0JLP4-F1
#
_cell.length_a   1.000
_cell.length_b   1.000
_cell.length_c   1.000
_cell.angle_alpha   90.00
_cell.angle_beta   90.00
_cell.angle_gamma   90.00
#
_symmetry.space_group_name_H-M   'P 1'
#
loop_
_entity.id
_entity.type
_entity.pdbx_description
1 polymer ?
#
loop_
_entity_poly.entity_id
_entity_poly.type
_entity_poly.pdbx_seq_one_letter_code
_entity_poly.pdbx_strand_id
1 'polypeptide(L)'
;MPSALVRRPSPRLSEGLVTHIERTPVDADLAVRQWQQYVDALEAHGWTTVEVPAIDECPDGVFVEDTMVVYGDLAMIARSGADERRPEAAEAERAVAAQGYRITHITEPGTLDGGDILKIGSTVYAGQGGRTNDEGIRQLRQAFAPLGAEVRAVPVQKVLHLKSAVTALPDGTVIGYEPLVDDPQAFESFRPMPEEAGSHVVLLGEDRLLMAASAPESAKLLEQLGYTPVVVDISEFEKLEGCVTCLSVRLRR
;
A
#
# COMPACT_ATOMS: atom_id res chain seq x y z
N MET A 1 -1.35 7.51 -19.61
CA MET A 1 -1.28 8.33 -18.38
C MET A 1 -1.49 7.38 -17.22
N PRO A 2 -0.71 7.49 -16.13
CA PRO A 2 -0.87 6.62 -14.97
C PRO A 2 -2.23 6.85 -14.31
N SER A 3 -2.83 5.80 -13.76
CA SER A 3 -4.09 5.89 -13.02
C SER A 3 -3.96 5.30 -11.61
N ALA A 4 -4.79 5.75 -10.69
CA ALA A 4 -4.83 5.25 -9.32
C ALA A 4 -6.26 4.88 -8.96
N LEU A 5 -6.48 3.63 -8.53
CA LEU A 5 -7.73 3.28 -7.88
C LEU A 5 -7.71 3.85 -6.47
N VAL A 6 -8.79 4.51 -6.07
CA VAL A 6 -9.01 5.05 -4.73
C VAL A 6 -10.41 4.66 -4.27
N ARG A 7 -10.68 4.63 -2.97
CA ARG A 7 -12.04 4.45 -2.45
C ARG A 7 -12.27 5.42 -1.30
N ARG A 8 -13.42 6.10 -1.28
CA ARG A 8 -13.74 7.03 -0.18
C ARG A 8 -13.83 6.29 1.17
N PRO A 9 -13.52 6.97 2.30
CA PRO A 9 -13.75 6.44 3.63
C PRO A 9 -15.19 5.99 3.90
N SER A 10 -15.33 4.92 4.66
CA SER A 10 -16.63 4.51 5.22
C SER A 10 -17.03 5.46 6.35
N PRO A 11 -18.33 5.77 6.54
CA PRO A 11 -18.80 6.47 7.74
C PRO A 11 -18.51 5.71 9.05
N ARG A 12 -18.18 4.41 8.94
CA ARG A 12 -17.79 3.53 10.06
C ARG A 12 -16.28 3.41 10.22
N LEU A 13 -15.47 4.28 9.62
CA LEU A 13 -14.00 4.23 9.67
C LEU A 13 -13.44 4.04 11.09
N SER A 14 -14.07 4.64 12.10
CA SER A 14 -13.68 4.49 13.52
C SER A 14 -13.77 3.06 14.07
N GLU A 15 -14.45 2.16 13.37
CA GLU A 15 -14.57 0.73 13.65
C GLU A 15 -13.50 -0.12 12.93
N GLY A 16 -12.62 0.49 12.13
CA GLY A 16 -11.55 -0.19 11.39
C GLY A 16 -10.61 -0.99 12.27
N LEU A 17 -9.97 -2.01 11.69
CA LEU A 17 -9.11 -2.93 12.42
C LEU A 17 -7.84 -2.24 12.94
N VAL A 18 -7.41 -2.64 14.15
CA VAL A 18 -6.17 -2.20 14.79
C VAL A 18 -5.56 -3.41 15.47
N THR A 19 -4.28 -3.68 15.24
CA THR A 19 -3.59 -4.91 15.67
C THR A 19 -2.35 -4.63 16.52
N HIS A 20 -1.57 -3.61 16.16
CA HIS A 20 -0.26 -3.29 16.72
C HIS A 20 -0.22 -1.96 17.51
N ILE A 21 -1.26 -1.12 17.41
CA ILE A 21 -1.35 0.14 18.17
C ILE A 21 -2.55 0.19 19.12
N GLU A 22 -2.56 1.15 20.05
CA GLU A 22 -3.73 1.42 20.89
C GLU A 22 -4.79 2.19 20.09
N ARG A 23 -6.06 1.76 20.18
CA ARG A 23 -7.16 2.44 19.48
C ARG A 23 -7.34 3.85 20.02
N THR A 24 -7.34 4.82 19.11
CA THR A 24 -7.65 6.23 19.41
C THR A 24 -8.90 6.67 18.63
N PRO A 25 -9.61 7.73 19.09
CA PRO A 25 -10.78 8.23 18.37
C PRO A 25 -10.43 8.76 16.97
N VAL A 26 -11.18 8.30 15.97
CA VAL A 26 -11.11 8.76 14.58
C VAL A 26 -12.21 9.80 14.32
N ASP A 27 -11.84 10.94 13.75
CA ASP A 27 -12.75 11.96 13.23
C ASP A 27 -13.05 11.67 11.75
N ALA A 28 -14.25 11.14 11.49
CA ALA A 28 -14.67 10.74 10.15
C ALA A 28 -14.75 11.93 9.17
N ASP A 29 -15.16 13.12 9.63
CA ASP A 29 -15.27 14.29 8.78
C ASP A 29 -13.87 14.81 8.40
N LEU A 30 -12.92 14.75 9.32
CA LEU A 30 -11.52 15.05 9.05
C LEU A 30 -10.91 14.01 8.09
N ALA A 31 -11.17 12.72 8.31
CA ALA A 31 -10.67 11.65 7.43
C ALA A 31 -11.13 11.83 5.98
N VAL A 32 -12.39 12.23 5.75
CA VAL A 32 -12.89 12.53 4.39
C VAL A 32 -12.14 13.71 3.77
N ARG A 33 -11.85 14.78 4.53
CA ARG A 33 -11.07 15.92 4.03
C ARG A 33 -9.63 15.53 3.70
N GLN A 34 -8.98 14.75 4.57
CA GLN A 34 -7.63 14.24 4.37
C GLN A 34 -7.55 13.32 3.15
N TRP A 35 -8.52 12.42 2.98
CA TRP A 35 -8.62 11.59 1.78
C TRP A 35 -8.77 12.41 0.50
N GLN A 36 -9.63 13.43 0.51
CA GLN A 36 -9.78 14.31 -0.65
C GLN A 36 -8.46 15.03 -0.97
N GLN A 37 -7.73 15.51 0.03
CA GLN A 37 -6.41 16.12 -0.17
C GLN A 37 -5.39 15.14 -0.77
N TYR A 38 -5.43 13.87 -0.36
CA TYR A 38 -4.61 12.81 -0.96
C TYR A 38 -4.96 12.57 -2.44
N VAL A 39 -6.26 12.52 -2.77
CA VAL A 39 -6.76 12.39 -4.15
C VAL A 39 -6.33 13.60 -4.99
N ASP A 40 -6.54 14.82 -4.48
CA ASP A 40 -6.13 16.06 -5.15
C ASP A 40 -4.62 16.10 -5.39
N ALA A 41 -3.81 15.59 -4.45
CA ALA A 41 -2.37 15.50 -4.60
C ALA A 41 -1.95 14.54 -5.71
N LEU A 42 -2.64 13.40 -5.88
CA LEU A 42 -2.41 12.50 -7.02
C LEU A 42 -2.72 13.22 -8.35
N GLU A 43 -3.89 13.86 -8.43
CA GLU A 43 -4.37 14.53 -9.66
C GLU A 43 -3.48 15.71 -10.06
N ALA A 44 -3.07 16.53 -9.10
CA ALA A 44 -2.15 17.64 -9.30
C ALA A 44 -0.79 17.20 -9.89
N HIS A 45 -0.44 15.92 -9.72
CA HIS A 45 0.80 15.32 -10.23
C HIS A 45 0.56 14.36 -11.41
N GLY A 46 -0.54 14.54 -12.14
CA GLY A 46 -0.76 13.90 -13.44
C GLY A 46 -1.31 12.47 -13.38
N TRP A 47 -1.78 12.03 -12.21
CA TRP A 47 -2.49 10.76 -12.07
C TRP A 47 -3.98 10.95 -12.34
N THR A 48 -4.58 10.03 -13.10
CA THR A 48 -6.04 9.95 -13.19
C THR A 48 -6.56 9.07 -12.05
N THR A 49 -7.38 9.62 -11.16
CA THR A 49 -7.99 8.83 -10.09
C THR A 49 -9.25 8.13 -10.60
N VAL A 50 -9.45 6.89 -10.16
CA VAL A 50 -10.62 6.08 -10.49
C VAL A 50 -11.22 5.63 -9.16
N GLU A 51 -12.32 6.25 -8.78
CA GLU A 51 -13.00 5.90 -7.54
C GLU A 51 -13.70 4.55 -7.69
N VAL A 52 -13.28 3.58 -6.87
CA VAL A 52 -13.97 2.32 -6.66
C VAL A 52 -15.24 2.60 -5.87
N PRO A 53 -16.39 1.97 -6.20
CA PRO A 53 -17.60 2.12 -5.40
C PRO A 53 -17.33 1.95 -3.90
N ALA A 54 -17.95 2.85 -3.12
CA ALA A 54 -17.86 2.82 -1.67
C ALA A 54 -18.49 1.54 -1.10
N ILE A 55 -18.02 1.13 0.07
CA ILE A 55 -18.51 -0.03 0.81
C ILE A 55 -18.63 0.35 2.29
N ASP A 56 -19.73 1.02 2.64
CA ASP A 56 -19.89 1.62 3.96
C ASP A 56 -19.93 0.55 5.08
N GLU A 57 -20.25 -0.70 4.75
CA GLU A 57 -20.23 -1.84 5.66
C GLU A 57 -18.83 -2.33 6.04
N CYS A 58 -17.79 -1.98 5.27
CA CYS A 58 -16.39 -2.32 5.55
C CYS A 58 -15.65 -1.06 6.01
N PRO A 59 -15.41 -0.88 7.33
CA PRO A 59 -14.69 0.28 7.88
C PRO A 59 -13.35 0.55 7.19
N ASP A 60 -12.59 -0.51 6.91
CA ASP A 60 -11.26 -0.46 6.30
C ASP A 60 -11.28 -0.36 4.77
N GLY A 61 -12.46 -0.24 4.15
CA GLY A 61 -12.62 -0.28 2.69
C GLY A 61 -11.83 0.80 1.92
N VAL A 62 -11.44 1.90 2.59
CA VAL A 62 -10.58 2.95 2.06
C VAL A 62 -9.16 2.47 1.75
N PHE A 63 -8.68 1.44 2.44
CA PHE A 63 -7.37 0.83 2.23
C PHE A 63 -7.39 -0.13 1.04
N VAL A 64 -7.71 0.43 -0.13
CA VAL A 64 -7.92 -0.30 -1.39
C VAL A 64 -6.66 -1.05 -1.85
N GLU A 65 -5.48 -0.64 -1.38
CA GLU A 65 -4.22 -1.34 -1.65
C GLU A 65 -4.29 -2.84 -1.33
N ASP A 66 -4.96 -3.22 -0.24
CA ASP A 66 -4.95 -4.60 0.21
C ASP A 66 -5.77 -5.53 -0.68
N THR A 67 -6.66 -4.96 -1.51
CA THR A 67 -7.58 -5.72 -2.36
C THR A 67 -6.91 -6.41 -3.55
N MET A 68 -5.70 -5.98 -3.95
CA MET A 68 -5.03 -6.54 -5.11
C MET A 68 -3.53 -6.21 -5.20
N VAL A 69 -2.85 -6.96 -6.06
CA VAL A 69 -1.48 -6.67 -6.51
C VAL A 69 -1.45 -6.59 -8.02
N VAL A 70 -0.99 -5.47 -8.55
CA VAL A 70 -0.85 -5.28 -10.00
C VAL A 70 0.62 -5.41 -10.42
N TYR A 71 0.89 -6.24 -11.43
CA TYR A 71 2.22 -6.40 -12.04
C TYR A 71 2.10 -6.55 -13.56
N GLY A 72 2.76 -5.69 -14.31
CA GLY A 72 2.55 -5.59 -15.75
C GLY A 72 1.09 -5.30 -16.09
N ASP A 73 0.46 -6.15 -16.89
CA ASP A 73 -0.95 -6.07 -17.28
C ASP A 73 -1.87 -7.01 -16.47
N LEU A 74 -1.37 -7.65 -15.42
CA LEU A 74 -2.09 -8.61 -14.58
C LEU A 74 -2.38 -8.03 -13.20
N ALA A 75 -3.65 -8.02 -12.80
CA ALA A 75 -4.10 -7.77 -11.45
C ALA A 75 -4.42 -9.09 -10.76
N MET A 76 -3.70 -9.39 -9.69
CA MET A 76 -4.00 -10.47 -8.77
C MET A 76 -4.92 -9.94 -7.67
N ILE A 77 -6.19 -10.35 -7.70
CA ILE A 77 -7.16 -10.02 -6.67
C ILE A 77 -6.82 -10.81 -5.41
N ALA A 78 -6.66 -10.07 -4.33
CA ALA A 78 -6.23 -10.58 -3.04
C ALA A 78 -7.36 -11.35 -2.35
N ARG A 79 -6.97 -12.27 -1.47
CA ARG A 79 -7.89 -12.90 -0.50
C ARG A 79 -7.34 -12.55 0.87
N SER A 80 -7.92 -11.53 1.50
CA SER A 80 -7.37 -10.99 2.73
C SER A 80 -7.27 -12.05 3.83
N GLY A 81 -6.18 -11.94 4.61
CA GLY A 81 -6.00 -12.70 5.85
C GLY A 81 -7.00 -12.30 6.93
N ALA A 82 -7.59 -11.11 6.85
CA ALA A 82 -8.71 -10.70 7.68
C ALA A 82 -10.04 -11.02 6.97
N ASP A 83 -10.82 -11.94 7.53
CA ASP A 83 -12.07 -12.44 6.94
C ASP A 83 -13.08 -11.31 6.66
N GLU A 84 -13.15 -10.34 7.57
CA GLU A 84 -14.05 -9.18 7.51
C GLU A 84 -13.73 -8.24 6.34
N ARG A 85 -12.49 -8.27 5.82
CA ARG A 85 -12.02 -7.43 4.72
C ARG A 85 -12.17 -8.07 3.34
N ARG A 86 -12.47 -9.38 3.26
CA ARG A 86 -12.63 -10.08 1.97
C ARG A 86 -13.70 -9.49 1.04
N PRO A 87 -14.84 -8.94 1.53
CA PRO A 87 -15.83 -8.29 0.66
C PRO A 87 -15.29 -7.07 -0.11
N GLU A 88 -14.23 -6.43 0.37
CA GLU A 88 -13.67 -5.20 -0.21
C GLU A 88 -13.14 -5.39 -1.64
N ALA A 89 -12.77 -6.61 -2.01
CA ALA A 89 -12.13 -6.92 -3.28
C ALA A 89 -13.08 -6.90 -4.49
N ALA A 90 -14.37 -7.18 -4.30
CA ALA A 90 -15.30 -7.42 -5.40
C ALA A 90 -15.49 -6.20 -6.33
N GLU A 91 -15.72 -5.01 -5.76
CA GLU A 91 -15.85 -3.79 -6.57
C GLU A 91 -14.50 -3.28 -7.08
N ALA A 92 -13.42 -3.54 -6.34
CA ALA A 92 -12.06 -3.18 -6.77
C ALA A 92 -11.64 -4.01 -8.00
N GLU A 93 -12.00 -5.30 -8.05
CA GLU A 93 -11.81 -6.17 -9.21
C GLU A 93 -12.55 -5.63 -10.45
N ARG A 94 -13.80 -5.20 -10.30
CA ARG A 94 -14.55 -4.62 -11.42
C ARG A 94 -13.90 -3.32 -11.92
N ALA A 95 -13.44 -2.48 -10.99
CA ALA A 95 -12.77 -1.24 -11.33
C ALA A 95 -11.46 -1.48 -12.10
N VAL A 96 -10.60 -2.39 -11.63
CA VAL A 96 -9.32 -2.69 -12.32
C VAL A 96 -9.54 -3.42 -13.65
N ALA A 97 -10.53 -4.30 -13.74
CA ALA A 97 -10.91 -4.96 -14.99
C ALA A 97 -11.40 -3.94 -16.04
N ALA A 98 -12.16 -2.92 -15.63
CA ALA A 98 -12.59 -1.83 -16.50
C ALA A 98 -11.42 -0.97 -17.02
N GLN A 99 -10.27 -0.97 -16.33
CA GLN A 99 -9.03 -0.36 -16.81
C GLN A 99 -8.26 -1.27 -17.81
N GLY A 100 -8.81 -2.43 -18.16
CA GLY A 100 -8.27 -3.34 -19.18
C GLY A 100 -7.18 -4.30 -18.67
N TYR A 101 -7.09 -4.52 -17.35
CA TYR A 101 -6.18 -5.49 -16.76
C TYR A 101 -6.73 -6.92 -16.89
N ARG A 102 -5.84 -7.89 -17.09
CA ARG A 102 -6.16 -9.31 -16.91
C ARG A 102 -6.31 -9.58 -15.42
N ILE A 103 -7.20 -10.50 -15.08
CA ILE A 103 -7.52 -10.82 -13.68
C ILE A 103 -7.07 -12.24 -13.36
N THR A 104 -6.47 -12.41 -12.18
CA THR A 104 -6.28 -13.69 -11.50
C THR A 104 -6.59 -13.52 -10.03
N HIS A 105 -6.77 -14.61 -9.29
CA HIS A 105 -7.18 -14.57 -7.89
C HIS A 105 -6.22 -15.35 -7.01
N ILE A 106 -6.10 -14.92 -5.76
CA ILE A 106 -5.66 -15.81 -4.68
C ILE A 106 -6.84 -16.71 -4.29
N THR A 107 -6.61 -18.02 -4.24
CA THR A 107 -7.61 -19.02 -3.87
C THR A 107 -7.23 -19.71 -2.56
N GLU A 108 -8.23 -20.24 -1.85
CA GLU A 108 -8.00 -21.02 -0.64
C GLU A 108 -7.04 -22.20 -0.87
N PRO A 109 -6.16 -22.52 0.11
CA PRO A 109 -6.05 -21.90 1.44
C PRO A 109 -5.14 -20.66 1.49
N GLY A 110 -4.79 -20.08 0.34
CA GLY A 110 -3.94 -18.88 0.26
C GLY A 110 -4.59 -17.64 0.85
N THR A 111 -3.78 -16.81 1.51
CA THR A 111 -4.12 -15.44 1.90
C THR A 111 -3.02 -14.49 1.45
N LEU A 112 -3.42 -13.28 1.08
CA LEU A 112 -2.52 -12.21 0.67
C LEU A 112 -3.24 -10.88 0.90
N ASP A 113 -2.52 -9.89 1.44
CA ASP A 113 -2.91 -8.48 1.42
C ASP A 113 -1.91 -7.71 0.53
N GLY A 114 -2.41 -6.81 -0.33
CA GLY A 114 -1.54 -6.00 -1.19
C GLY A 114 -0.55 -5.09 -0.44
N GLY A 115 -0.82 -4.74 0.83
CA GLY A 115 0.11 -4.07 1.74
C GLY A 115 1.40 -4.85 1.99
N ASP A 116 1.40 -6.18 1.85
CA ASP A 116 2.60 -7.01 2.04
C ASP A 116 3.51 -7.04 0.81
N ILE A 117 3.11 -6.45 -0.32
CA ILE A 117 3.83 -6.60 -1.58
C ILE A 117 4.53 -5.30 -2.00
N LEU A 118 5.87 -5.35 -1.98
CA LEU A 118 6.76 -4.29 -2.45
C LEU A 118 7.42 -4.71 -3.77
N LYS A 119 7.33 -3.86 -4.79
CA LYS A 119 7.83 -4.14 -6.15
C LYS A 119 8.98 -3.19 -6.48
N ILE A 120 10.12 -3.73 -6.89
CA ILE A 120 11.32 -2.98 -7.28
C ILE A 120 11.88 -3.59 -8.56
N GLY A 121 11.68 -2.91 -9.69
CA GLY A 121 12.01 -3.48 -11.00
C GLY A 121 11.32 -4.83 -11.23
N SER A 122 12.09 -5.88 -11.50
CA SER A 122 11.60 -7.25 -11.64
C SER A 122 11.46 -8.01 -10.31
N THR A 123 11.97 -7.47 -9.21
CA THR A 123 11.93 -8.12 -7.90
C THR A 123 10.64 -7.75 -7.17
N VAL A 124 9.97 -8.75 -6.61
CA VAL A 124 8.75 -8.62 -5.82
C VAL A 124 9.02 -9.18 -4.43
N TYR A 125 9.16 -8.29 -3.44
CA TYR A 125 9.24 -8.68 -2.05
C TYR A 125 7.83 -8.92 -1.51
N ALA A 126 7.62 -10.11 -0.93
CA ALA A 126 6.35 -10.51 -0.36
C ALA A 126 6.51 -10.75 1.14
N GLY A 127 5.86 -9.91 1.95
CA GLY A 127 5.77 -10.08 3.38
C GLY A 127 5.09 -11.39 3.74
N GLN A 128 5.74 -12.20 4.56
CA GLN A 128 5.22 -13.45 5.10
C GLN A 128 4.94 -13.26 6.58
N GLY A 129 3.66 -13.28 6.95
CA GLY A 129 3.24 -12.86 8.29
C GLY A 129 1.74 -13.02 8.54
N GLY A 130 1.19 -12.11 9.34
CA GLY A 130 -0.18 -12.21 9.85
C GLY A 130 -1.29 -12.21 8.79
N ARG A 131 -1.08 -11.55 7.65
CA ARG A 131 -2.09 -11.41 6.59
C ARG A 131 -1.78 -12.23 5.34
N THR A 132 -0.50 -12.36 4.99
CA THR A 132 -0.04 -13.09 3.80
C THR A 132 0.68 -14.38 4.18
N ASN A 133 0.19 -15.52 3.68
CA ASN A 133 0.71 -16.86 4.02
C ASN A 133 1.53 -17.50 2.89
N ASP A 134 2.18 -18.63 3.20
CA ASP A 134 3.04 -19.37 2.26
C ASP A 134 2.33 -19.75 0.96
N GLU A 135 1.08 -20.17 1.05
CA GLU A 135 0.29 -20.57 -0.12
C GLU A 135 -0.07 -19.36 -1.00
N GLY A 136 -0.40 -18.21 -0.39
CA GLY A 136 -0.60 -16.95 -1.11
C GLY A 136 0.65 -16.52 -1.86
N ILE A 137 1.83 -16.61 -1.21
CA ILE A 137 3.12 -16.30 -1.84
C ILE A 137 3.44 -17.30 -2.97
N ARG A 138 3.12 -18.59 -2.80
CA ARG A 138 3.29 -19.61 -3.84
C ARG A 138 2.43 -19.30 -5.08
N GLN A 139 1.18 -18.89 -4.89
CA GLN A 139 0.29 -18.50 -5.98
C GLN A 139 0.77 -17.21 -6.67
N LEU A 140 1.22 -16.21 -5.89
CA LEU A 140 1.84 -14.98 -6.41
C LEU A 140 3.04 -15.29 -7.31
N ARG A 141 3.96 -16.15 -6.84
CA ARG A 141 5.10 -16.67 -7.62
C ARG A 141 4.66 -17.26 -8.95
N GLN A 142 3.69 -18.17 -8.92
CA GLN A 142 3.22 -18.87 -10.11
C GLN A 142 2.59 -17.91 -11.13
N ALA A 143 1.83 -16.92 -10.67
CA ALA A 143 1.14 -15.98 -11.54
C ALA A 143 2.09 -14.95 -12.17
N PHE A 144 3.10 -14.48 -11.44
CA PHE A 144 3.97 -13.41 -11.90
C PHE A 144 5.28 -13.90 -12.55
N ALA A 145 5.69 -15.15 -12.36
CA ALA A 145 6.86 -15.72 -13.03
C ALA A 145 6.79 -15.63 -14.58
N PRO A 146 5.64 -15.90 -15.25
CA PRO A 146 5.52 -15.70 -16.70
C PRO A 146 5.68 -14.25 -17.16
N LEU A 147 5.55 -13.28 -16.25
CA LEU A 147 5.75 -11.85 -16.50
C LEU A 147 7.19 -11.39 -16.19
N GLY A 148 8.06 -12.31 -15.78
CA GLY A 148 9.47 -12.04 -15.47
C GLY A 148 9.73 -11.59 -14.03
N ALA A 149 8.77 -11.74 -13.12
CA ALA A 149 8.96 -11.38 -11.72
C ALA A 149 9.79 -12.42 -10.95
N GLU A 150 10.69 -11.95 -10.08
CA GLU A 150 11.36 -12.75 -9.06
C GLU A 150 10.74 -12.45 -7.70
N VAL A 151 9.98 -13.40 -7.11
CA VAL A 151 9.31 -13.18 -5.83
C VAL A 151 10.14 -13.70 -4.65
N ARG A 152 10.58 -12.79 -3.79
CA ARG A 152 11.35 -13.06 -2.56
C ARG A 152 10.44 -12.92 -1.34
N ALA A 153 10.34 -13.95 -0.52
CA ALA A 153 9.59 -13.87 0.73
C ALA A 153 10.45 -13.19 1.80
N VAL A 154 9.86 -12.31 2.60
CA VAL A 154 10.53 -11.63 3.72
C VAL A 154 9.67 -11.74 4.98
N PRO A 155 10.25 -11.96 6.16
CA PRO A 155 9.47 -12.08 7.39
C PRO A 155 8.79 -10.75 7.74
N VAL A 156 7.55 -10.82 8.23
CA VAL A 156 6.80 -9.68 8.79
C VAL A 156 6.19 -10.12 10.12
N GLN A 157 6.77 -9.66 11.24
CA GLN A 157 6.38 -10.00 12.61
C GLN A 157 6.12 -8.77 13.48
N LYS A 158 6.79 -7.65 13.19
CA LYS A 158 6.73 -6.45 14.04
C LYS A 158 5.61 -5.48 13.67
N VAL A 159 5.13 -5.54 12.43
CA VAL A 159 4.14 -4.63 11.85
C VAL A 159 3.04 -5.40 11.12
N LEU A 160 1.95 -4.70 10.79
CA LEU A 160 0.79 -5.30 10.14
C LEU A 160 1.11 -5.85 8.74
N HIS A 161 1.77 -5.05 7.92
CA HIS A 161 2.18 -5.40 6.57
C HIS A 161 3.63 -5.00 6.30
N LEU A 162 4.26 -5.62 5.31
CA LEU A 162 5.61 -5.24 4.87
C LEU A 162 5.75 -3.72 4.63
N LYS A 163 4.77 -3.10 3.96
CA LYS A 163 4.82 -1.66 3.65
C LYS A 163 4.55 -0.73 4.81
N SER A 164 4.13 -1.26 5.97
CA SER A 164 4.12 -0.51 7.21
C SER A 164 5.53 -0.26 7.74
N ALA A 165 6.52 -1.09 7.37
CA ALA A 165 7.91 -0.90 7.78
C ALA A 165 8.81 -0.34 6.66
N VAL A 166 8.54 -0.68 5.40
CA VAL A 166 9.42 -0.33 4.27
C VAL A 166 8.68 0.08 3.00
N THR A 167 9.23 1.04 2.27
CA THR A 167 8.89 1.26 0.85
C THR A 167 10.16 1.43 0.03
N ALA A 168 10.06 1.78 -1.26
CA ALA A 168 11.21 1.92 -2.13
C ALA A 168 11.22 3.27 -2.85
N LEU A 169 12.41 3.84 -2.97
CA LEU A 169 12.70 5.03 -3.77
C LEU A 169 12.75 4.70 -5.27
N PRO A 170 12.66 5.70 -6.16
CA PRO A 170 12.74 5.50 -7.61
C PRO A 170 14.00 4.76 -8.09
N ASP A 171 15.12 4.90 -7.38
CA ASP A 171 16.39 4.21 -7.69
C ASP A 171 16.45 2.75 -7.21
N GLY A 172 15.39 2.26 -6.55
CA GLY A 172 15.29 0.92 -6.00
C GLY A 172 15.84 0.77 -4.58
N THR A 173 16.33 1.84 -3.96
CA THR A 173 16.72 1.80 -2.54
C THR A 173 15.48 1.61 -1.66
N VAL A 174 15.51 0.57 -0.83
CA VAL A 174 14.49 0.37 0.20
C VAL A 174 14.73 1.36 1.32
N ILE A 175 13.69 2.09 1.72
CA ILE A 175 13.69 2.95 2.89
C ILE A 175 12.80 2.34 3.97
N GLY A 176 13.19 2.46 5.23
CA GLY A 176 12.41 1.89 6.33
C GLY A 176 12.79 2.41 7.70
N TYR A 177 11.88 2.31 8.65
CA TYR A 177 12.14 2.64 10.04
C TYR A 177 12.70 1.39 10.72
N GLU A 178 14.03 1.34 10.79
CA GLU A 178 14.81 0.15 11.16
C GLU A 178 14.30 -0.62 12.40
N PRO A 179 13.82 0.04 13.49
CA PRO A 179 13.28 -0.68 14.65
C PRO A 179 12.13 -1.65 14.30
N LEU A 180 11.34 -1.32 13.28
CA LEU A 180 10.16 -2.08 12.83
C LEU A 180 10.45 -3.00 11.63
N VAL A 181 11.66 -2.98 11.08
CA VAL A 181 12.06 -3.89 10.01
C VAL A 181 12.57 -5.20 10.63
N ASP A 182 12.03 -6.34 10.18
CA ASP A 182 12.42 -7.66 10.68
C ASP A 182 13.81 -8.09 10.18
N ASP A 183 14.09 -7.88 8.89
CA ASP A 183 15.38 -8.22 8.27
C ASP A 183 15.79 -7.17 7.22
N PRO A 184 16.52 -6.11 7.61
CA PRO A 184 17.05 -5.13 6.67
C PRO A 184 18.01 -5.71 5.62
N GLN A 185 18.63 -6.86 5.89
CA GLN A 185 19.61 -7.50 5.00
C GLN A 185 18.92 -8.29 3.87
N ALA A 186 17.61 -8.50 3.93
CA ALA A 186 16.83 -9.10 2.86
C ALA A 186 16.77 -8.21 1.60
N PHE A 187 17.07 -6.91 1.73
CA PHE A 187 17.02 -5.94 0.64
C PHE A 187 18.41 -5.67 0.05
N GLU A 188 18.48 -5.50 -1.28
CA GLU A 188 19.76 -5.23 -1.96
C GLU A 188 20.38 -3.89 -1.55
N SER A 189 19.55 -2.91 -1.25
CA SER A 189 19.91 -1.61 -0.72
C SER A 189 18.86 -1.20 0.31
N PHE A 190 19.31 -0.85 1.52
CA PHE A 190 18.45 -0.40 2.61
C PHE A 190 18.98 0.90 3.20
N ARG A 191 18.09 1.87 3.43
CA ARG A 191 18.38 3.12 4.11
C ARG A 191 17.40 3.32 5.28
N PRO A 192 17.90 3.50 6.52
CA PRO A 192 17.03 3.82 7.65
C PRO A 192 16.45 5.23 7.51
N MET A 193 15.16 5.38 7.83
CA MET A 193 14.47 6.65 7.97
C MET A 193 14.38 7.06 9.45
N PRO A 194 14.41 8.37 9.77
CA PRO A 194 14.37 8.83 11.16
C PRO A 194 12.99 8.68 11.81
N GLU A 195 11.92 8.63 11.02
CA GLU A 195 10.53 8.54 11.49
C GLU A 195 9.80 7.39 10.80
N GLU A 196 8.91 6.72 11.55
CA GLU A 196 8.10 5.61 11.03
C GLU A 196 7.28 6.00 9.80
N ALA A 197 6.44 7.04 9.91
CA ALA A 197 5.62 7.55 8.82
C ALA A 197 6.45 8.09 7.62
N GLY A 198 7.74 8.35 7.85
CA GLY A 198 8.70 8.74 6.82
C GLY A 198 9.16 7.60 5.92
N SER A 199 8.83 6.37 6.29
CA SER A 199 9.21 5.14 5.57
C SER A 199 8.24 4.79 4.44
N HIS A 200 7.14 5.54 4.29
CA HIS A 200 6.06 5.24 3.36
C HIS A 200 5.98 6.32 2.29
N VAL A 201 6.40 5.98 1.07
CA VAL A 201 6.31 6.91 -0.06
C VAL A 201 5.52 6.32 -1.23
N VAL A 202 4.74 7.18 -1.89
CA VAL A 202 4.14 6.89 -3.20
C VAL A 202 4.88 7.69 -4.26
N LEU A 203 5.43 6.96 -5.24
CA LEU A 203 6.12 7.58 -6.38
C LEU A 203 5.11 8.25 -7.32
N LEU A 204 5.16 9.58 -7.38
CA LEU A 204 4.28 10.38 -8.25
C LEU A 204 4.84 10.56 -9.67
N GLY A 205 6.14 10.33 -9.86
CA GLY A 205 6.85 10.51 -11.11
C GLY A 205 8.07 11.42 -10.94
N GLU A 206 9.09 11.21 -11.78
CA GLU A 206 10.40 11.88 -11.67
C GLU A 206 11.01 11.66 -10.27
N ASP A 207 11.22 12.73 -9.52
CA ASP A 207 11.81 12.78 -8.18
C ASP A 207 10.76 13.03 -7.07
N ARG A 208 9.46 13.07 -7.39
CA ARG A 208 8.40 13.45 -6.45
C ARG A 208 7.89 12.27 -5.62
N LEU A 209 7.88 12.44 -4.31
CA LEU A 209 7.52 11.42 -3.33
C LEU A 209 6.36 11.90 -2.46
N LEU A 210 5.17 11.33 -2.64
CA LEU A 210 4.05 11.60 -1.75
C LEU A 210 4.24 10.88 -0.43
N MET A 211 4.15 11.60 0.69
CA MET A 211 4.38 11.07 2.04
C MET A 211 3.53 11.78 3.10
N ALA A 212 3.48 11.22 4.31
CA ALA A 212 2.71 11.78 5.41
C ALA A 212 3.35 13.07 5.96
N ALA A 213 2.52 14.06 6.29
CA ALA A 213 2.95 15.32 6.90
C ALA A 213 3.49 15.16 8.34
N SER A 214 3.21 14.02 8.98
CA SER A 214 3.66 13.62 10.31
C SER A 214 5.17 13.31 10.38
N ALA A 215 5.88 13.24 9.24
CA ALA A 215 7.30 12.88 9.15
C ALA A 215 8.21 14.00 8.55
N PRO A 216 8.31 15.17 9.20
CA PRO A 216 9.07 16.31 8.69
C PRO A 216 10.60 16.09 8.66
N GLU A 217 11.18 15.25 9.53
CA GLU A 217 12.62 14.98 9.50
C GLU A 217 12.98 14.08 8.30
N SER A 218 12.11 13.14 8.01
CA SER A 218 12.19 12.23 6.87
C SER A 218 12.02 12.98 5.54
N ALA A 219 11.09 13.94 5.48
CA ALA A 219 10.94 14.82 4.31
C ALA A 219 12.24 15.59 4.02
N LYS A 220 12.85 16.21 5.05
CA LYS A 220 14.14 16.92 4.90
C LYS A 220 15.27 16.00 4.43
N LEU A 221 15.32 14.76 4.94
CA LEU A 221 16.30 13.77 4.48
C LEU A 221 16.11 13.45 2.99
N LEU A 222 14.87 13.24 2.55
CA LEU A 222 14.56 12.98 1.14
C LEU A 222 14.91 14.17 0.24
N GLU A 223 14.69 15.40 0.69
CA GLU A 223 15.16 16.61 -0.01
C GLU A 223 16.68 16.64 -0.16
N GLN A 224 17.42 16.31 0.89
CA GLN A 224 18.89 16.24 0.84
C GLN A 224 19.40 15.16 -0.11
N LEU A 225 18.61 14.11 -0.34
CA LEU A 225 18.89 13.06 -1.31
C LEU A 225 18.49 13.44 -2.75
N GLY A 226 17.94 14.64 -2.95
CA GLY A 226 17.56 15.17 -4.27
C GLY A 226 16.15 14.79 -4.71
N TYR A 227 15.31 14.31 -3.81
CA TYR A 227 13.89 14.09 -4.07
C TYR A 227 13.05 15.30 -3.67
N THR A 228 11.83 15.38 -4.20
CA THR A 228 10.85 16.43 -3.88
C THR A 228 9.67 15.82 -3.10
N PRO A 229 9.62 15.95 -1.75
CA PRO A 229 8.48 15.48 -0.97
C PRO A 229 7.20 16.24 -1.30
N VAL A 230 6.10 15.51 -1.43
CA VAL A 230 4.73 16.01 -1.53
C VAL A 230 3.99 15.57 -0.29
N VAL A 231 3.89 16.45 0.70
CA VAL A 231 3.35 16.11 2.02
C VAL A 231 1.83 16.24 2.04
N VAL A 232 1.17 15.24 2.61
CA VAL A 232 -0.28 15.23 2.84
C VAL A 232 -0.58 14.81 4.27
N ASP A 233 -1.58 15.43 4.90
CA ASP A 233 -2.04 15.01 6.21
C ASP A 233 -2.96 13.79 6.05
N ILE A 234 -2.58 12.68 6.69
CA ILE A 234 -3.33 11.43 6.73
C ILE A 234 -3.49 10.93 8.18
N SER A 235 -3.42 11.83 9.16
CA SER A 235 -3.37 11.49 10.58
C SER A 235 -4.58 10.68 11.07
N GLU A 236 -5.76 10.78 10.45
CA GLU A 236 -6.89 9.93 10.80
C GLU A 236 -6.74 8.47 10.32
N PHE A 237 -5.97 8.24 9.25
CA PHE A 237 -5.66 6.91 8.74
C PHE A 237 -4.50 6.26 9.50
N GLU A 238 -3.53 7.05 9.98
CA GLU A 238 -2.43 6.57 10.83
C GLU A 238 -2.95 5.94 12.14
N LYS A 239 -4.08 6.43 12.67
CA LYS A 239 -4.78 5.84 13.84
C LYS A 239 -5.34 4.43 13.59
N LEU A 240 -5.33 3.98 12.34
CA LEU A 240 -5.77 2.65 11.89
C LEU A 240 -4.61 1.88 11.23
N GLU A 241 -3.36 2.24 11.56
CA GLU A 241 -2.14 1.62 10.98
C GLU A 241 -2.01 1.82 9.47
N GLY A 242 -2.81 2.73 8.89
CA GLY A 242 -2.76 3.09 7.48
C GLY A 242 -1.67 4.10 7.17
N CYS A 243 -1.07 3.98 5.99
CA CYS A 243 -0.12 4.95 5.45
C CYS A 243 -0.53 5.40 4.04
N VAL A 244 0.26 6.31 3.45
CA VAL A 244 -0.02 6.87 2.11
C VAL A 244 -0.10 5.82 0.99
N THR A 245 0.54 4.65 1.18
CA THR A 245 0.48 3.57 0.20
C THR A 245 -0.86 2.82 0.25
N CYS A 246 -1.49 2.73 1.41
CA CYS A 246 -2.73 1.98 1.61
C CYS A 246 -3.93 2.59 0.86
N LEU A 247 -3.92 3.91 0.68
CA LEU A 247 -5.04 4.70 0.16
C LEU A 247 -5.23 4.61 -1.38
N SER A 248 -4.35 3.90 -2.10
CA SER A 248 -4.50 3.71 -3.54
C SER A 248 -3.93 2.40 -4.07
N VAL A 249 -4.40 1.97 -5.26
CA VAL A 249 -3.69 1.01 -6.12
C VAL A 249 -3.20 1.73 -7.36
N ARG A 250 -1.90 1.68 -7.62
CA ARG A 250 -1.25 2.42 -8.71
C ARG A 250 -1.13 1.57 -9.97
N LEU A 251 -1.72 2.07 -11.05
CA LEU A 251 -1.83 1.43 -12.36
C LEU A 251 -0.91 2.18 -13.35
N ARG A 252 0.21 1.57 -13.72
CA ARG A 252 1.29 2.20 -14.50
C ARG A 252 1.52 1.54 -15.88
N ARG A 253 0.45 1.03 -16.48
CA ARG A 253 0.51 0.40 -17.81
C ARG A 253 1.05 1.33 -18.88
#